data_AF-A0A442FKM2-F1
#
_entry.id   AF-A0A442FKM2-F1
#
_cell.length_a   1.000
_cell.length_b   1.000
_cell.length_c   1.000
_cell.angle_alpha   90.00
_cell.angle_beta   90.00
_cell.angle_gamma   90.00
#
_symmetry.space_group_name_H-M   'P 1'
#
loop_
_entity.id
_entity.type
_entity.pdbx_description
1 polymer ?
#
loop_
_entity_poly.entity_id
_entity_poly.type
_entity_poly.pdbx_seq_one_letter_code
_entity_poly.pdbx_strand_id
1 'polypeptide(L)' 'MTKLEQIEKSVAELSPEELKAFAAWFEALQADLWDKQIEADAKAGRLDKLAEQALADHRAGRTRPL' A
#
# COMPACT_ATOMS: atom_id res chain seq x y z
N MET A 1 23.67 -5.25 16.97
CA MET A 1 22.39 -5.81 16.50
C MET A 1 21.35 -4.71 16.57
N THR A 2 20.74 -4.36 15.45
CA THR A 2 19.69 -3.33 15.37
C THR A 2 18.33 -3.94 15.71
N LYS A 3 17.34 -3.09 16.01
CA LYS A 3 15.96 -3.53 16.20
C LYS A 3 15.42 -4.26 14.97
N LEU A 4 15.81 -3.82 13.76
CA LEU A 4 15.37 -4.42 12.51
C LEU A 4 15.94 -5.84 12.35
N GLU A 5 17.25 -5.99 12.55
CA GLU A 5 17.94 -7.29 12.47
C GLU A 5 17.34 -8.32 13.45
N GLN A 6 16.89 -7.86 14.63
CA GLN A 6 16.23 -8.74 15.59
C GLN A 6 14.85 -9.21 15.10
N ILE A 7 14.07 -8.33 14.48
CA ILE A 7 12.77 -8.68 13.90
C ILE A 7 12.95 -9.67 12.75
N GLU A 8 13.90 -9.42 11.84
CA GLU A 8 14.21 -10.32 10.72
C GLU A 8 14.55 -11.73 11.21
N LYS A 9 15.41 -11.82 12.24
CA LYS A 9 15.76 -13.10 12.85
C LYS A 9 14.54 -13.79 13.46
N SER A 10 13.72 -13.07 14.24
CA SER A 10 12.52 -13.64 14.85
C SER A 10 11.50 -14.12 13.81
N VAL A 11 11.36 -13.41 12.69
CA VAL A 11 10.48 -13.83 11.59
C VAL A 11 11.01 -15.08 10.89
N ALA A 12 12.33 -15.19 10.72
CA ALA A 12 12.96 -16.37 10.11
C ALA A 12 12.86 -17.64 10.98
N GLU A 13 12.67 -17.48 12.29
CA GLU A 13 12.54 -18.59 13.25
C GLU A 13 11.08 -19.06 13.44
N LEU A 14 10.10 -18.42 12.78
CA LEU A 14 8.69 -18.81 12.86
C LEU A 14 8.43 -20.18 12.22
N SER A 15 7.49 -20.92 12.82
CA SER A 15 6.92 -22.10 12.16
C SER A 15 6.17 -21.71 10.88
N PRO A 16 5.93 -22.65 9.94
CA PRO A 16 5.17 -22.36 8.71
C PRO A 16 3.79 -21.76 8.97
N GLU A 17 3.09 -22.21 10.01
CA GLU A 17 1.76 -21.71 10.40
C GLU A 17 1.84 -20.28 10.93
N GLU A 18 2.81 -19.98 11.79
CA GLU A 18 3.04 -18.64 12.33
C GLU A 18 3.49 -17.68 11.23
N LEU A 19 4.34 -18.12 10.31
CA LEU A 19 4.78 -17.31 9.17
C LEU A 19 3.60 -16.97 8.25
N LYS A 20 2.67 -17.91 8.04
CA LYS A 20 1.44 -17.65 7.28
C LYS A 20 0.55 -16.63 7.98
N ALA A 21 0.39 -16.73 9.29
CA ALA A 21 -0.38 -15.75 10.07
C ALA A 21 0.29 -14.37 10.05
N PHE A 22 1.62 -14.32 10.18
CA PHE A 22 2.41 -13.09 10.07
C PHE A 22 2.24 -12.44 8.69
N ALA A 23 2.33 -13.22 7.61
CA ALA A 23 2.17 -12.70 6.25
C ALA A 23 0.80 -12.06 6.04
N ALA A 24 -0.28 -12.71 6.50
CA ALA A 24 -1.64 -12.16 6.40
C ALA A 24 -1.80 -10.86 7.20
N TRP A 25 -1.25 -10.81 8.42
CA TRP A 25 -1.26 -9.58 9.22
C TRP A 25 -0.43 -8.46 8.57
N PHE A 26 0.74 -8.79 8.04
CA PHE A 26 1.64 -7.82 7.43
C PHE A 26 1.06 -7.24 6.14
N GLU A 27 0.36 -8.03 5.34
CA GLU A 27 -0.41 -7.57 4.19
C GLU A 27 -1.48 -6.54 4.60
N ALA A 28 -2.24 -6.83 5.65
CA ALA A 28 -3.22 -5.88 6.19
C ALA A 28 -2.57 -4.58 6.69
N LEU A 29 -1.43 -4.69 7.39
CA LEU A 29 -0.66 -3.53 7.83
C LEU A 29 -0.18 -2.69 6.64
N GLN A 30 0.33 -3.33 5.58
CA GLN A 30 0.77 -2.62 4.39
C GLN A 30 -0.38 -1.90 3.70
N ALA A 31 -1.55 -2.53 3.60
CA ALA A 31 -2.76 -1.90 3.07
C ALA A 31 -3.15 -0.66 3.89
N ASP A 32 -3.16 -0.75 5.22
CA ASP A 32 -3.47 0.37 6.10
C ASP A 32 -2.47 1.54 5.96
N LEU A 33 -1.18 1.22 5.79
CA LEU A 33 -0.14 2.22 5.57
C LEU A 33 -0.28 2.88 4.19
N TRP A 34 -0.64 2.10 3.18
CA TRP A 34 -0.90 2.60 1.83
C TRP A 34 -2.09 3.55 1.80
N ASP A 35 -3.20 3.21 2.46
CA ASP A 35 -4.38 4.06 2.55
C ASP A 35 -4.05 5.42 3.19
N LYS A 36 -3.29 5.40 4.30
CA LYS A 36 -2.82 6.62 4.98
C LYS A 36 -1.92 7.45 4.07
N GLN A 37 -1.04 6.82 3.31
CA GLN A 37 -0.15 7.52 2.39
C GLN A 37 -0.94 8.16 1.25
N ILE A 38 -1.88 7.44 0.64
CA ILE A 38 -2.76 7.98 -0.40
C ILE A 38 -3.56 9.17 0.12
N GLU A 39 -4.12 9.09 1.33
CA GLU A 39 -4.86 10.20 1.93
C GLU A 39 -3.96 11.42 2.15
N ALA A 40 -2.74 11.21 2.66
CA ALA A 40 -1.78 12.29 2.86
C ALA A 40 -1.33 12.92 1.54
N ASP A 41 -1.04 12.11 0.53
CA ASP A 41 -0.61 12.57 -0.80
C ASP A 41 -1.73 13.30 -1.53
N ALA A 42 -2.98 12.85 -1.38
CA ALA A 42 -4.16 13.56 -1.88
C ALA A 42 -4.32 14.93 -1.21
N LYS A 43 -4.23 15.00 0.13
CA LYS A 43 -4.28 16.28 0.86
C LYS A 43 -3.15 17.23 0.50
N ALA A 44 -1.98 16.68 0.15
CA ALA A 44 -0.82 17.45 -0.29
C ALA A 44 -0.88 17.86 -1.78
N GLY A 45 -1.94 17.49 -2.52
CA GLY A 45 -2.13 17.81 -3.93
C GLY A 45 -1.20 17.02 -4.88
N ARG A 46 -0.52 15.98 -4.39
CA ARG A 46 0.44 15.20 -5.20
C ARG A 46 -0.23 14.37 -6.28
N LEU A 47 -1.51 14.04 -6.08
CA LEU A 47 -2.30 13.23 -6.99
C LEU A 47 -3.14 14.08 -7.96
N ASP A 48 -3.13 15.41 -7.82
CA ASP A 48 -4.02 16.31 -8.57
C ASP A 48 -3.83 16.19 -10.08
N LYS A 49 -2.56 16.16 -10.54
CA LYS A 49 -2.24 16.00 -11.96
C LYS A 49 -2.79 14.70 -12.54
N LEU A 50 -2.73 13.61 -11.77
CA LEU A 50 -3.26 12.31 -12.20
C LEU A 50 -4.79 12.35 -12.26
N ALA A 51 -5.43 12.99 -11.27
CA ALA A 51 -6.88 13.18 -11.26
C ALA A 51 -7.36 14.03 -12.44
N GLU A 52 -6.69 15.15 -12.73
CA GLU A 52 -6.99 16.02 -13.87
C GLU A 52 -6.86 15.26 -15.20
N GLN A 53 -5.80 14.47 -15.36
CA GLN A 53 -5.60 13.66 -16.55
C GLN A 53 -6.71 12.61 -16.71
N ALA A 54 -7.05 11.89 -15.64
CA ALA A 54 -8.12 10.89 -15.68
C ALA A 54 -9.46 11.51 -16.05
N LEU A 55 -9.78 12.70 -15.51
CA LEU A 55 -10.98 13.45 -15.87
C LEU A 55 -10.96 13.90 -17.34
N ALA A 56 -9.82 14.36 -17.85
CA ALA A 56 -9.68 14.75 -19.24
C ALA A 56 -9.86 13.56 -20.19
N ASP A 57 -9.29 12.41 -19.87
CA ASP A 57 -9.44 11.16 -20.63
C ASP A 57 -10.90 10.68 -20.65
N HIS A 58 -11.57 10.73 -19.50
CA HIS A 58 -12.99 10.38 -19.41
C HIS A 58 -13.86 11.29 -20.30
N ARG A 59 -13.66 12.61 -20.21
CA ARG A 59 -14.37 13.60 -21.05
C ARG A 59 -14.07 13.41 -22.55
N ALA A 60 -12.88 12.94 -22.89
CA ALA A 60 -12.48 12.63 -24.26
C ALA A 60 -12.98 11.27 -24.77
N GLY A 61 -13.76 10.52 -23.97
CA GLY A 61 -14.26 9.20 -24.35
C GLY A 61 -13.18 8.12 -24.38
N ARG A 62 -12.00 8.36 -23.77
CA ARG A 62 -10.87 7.43 -23.70
C ARG A 62 -10.96 6.46 -22.52
N THR A 63 -12.15 6.22 -21.99
CA THR A 63 -12.39 5.32 -20.86
C THR A 63 -13.36 4.21 -21.24
N ARG A 64 -13.31 3.09 -20.51
CA ARG A 64 -14.25 1.98 -20.66
C ARG A 64 -15.16 1.91 -19.42
N PRO A 65 -16.38 1.33 -19.54
CA PRO A 65 -17.19 1.01 -18.38
C PRO A 65 -16.41 0.14 -17.38
N LEU A 66 -16.71 0.35 -16.09
CA LEU A 66 -16.15 -0.42 -14.98
C LEU A 66 -16.64 -1.88 -15.01
#